data_AF-A0AAN9U5X9-F1
#
_entry.id   AF-A0AAN9U5X9-F1
#
_cell.length_a   1.000
_cell.length_b   1.000
_cell.length_c   1.000
_cell.angle_alpha   90.00
_cell.angle_beta   90.00
_cell.angle_gamma   90.00
#
_symmetry.space_group_name_H-M   'P 1'
#
loop_
_entity.id
_entity.type
_entity.pdbx_description
1 polymer ?
#
loop_
_entity_poly.entity_id
_entity_poly.type
_entity_poly.pdbx_seq_one_letter_code
_entity_poly.pdbx_strand_id
1 'polypeptide(L)'
;MQYHGLPPYLLHWLGIVLMSSNQAARWRLGTHMLRSASELGHDPSTLTLVRVLTSMSGDAAAKASRSRIFAEADRRFRQLVQGGADPDALTLQGIILARSGGEDRARRALESFERAERAWEARTAAAAAVSTTSSSSSSSLSSSSSSSSPQDSGSGAEKNDANSPEDEGVLFDPEQIRLPPPREPRWEWETSCFLGRAGILERQGRPDEAAALYRVAALELDNPTGFWKLAQLAGDGPRDSPERRTYLLKAAISGVAEACRELGELEGIVAAGARGGLPAREREERAKMSREWFRLADGEELKSIQNEALDE
;
A
#
# COMPACT_ATOMS: atom_id res chain seq x y z
N MET A 1 7.38 40.19 -7.01
CA MET A 1 7.22 39.33 -8.21
C MET A 1 6.10 38.34 -7.92
N GLN A 2 4.95 38.49 -8.57
CA GLN A 2 3.87 37.51 -8.47
C GLN A 2 4.24 36.30 -9.34
N TYR A 3 4.44 35.15 -8.72
CA TYR A 3 4.64 33.89 -9.44
C TYR A 3 3.29 33.47 -10.04
N HIS A 4 3.09 33.76 -11.33
CA HIS A 4 1.93 33.27 -12.11
C HIS A 4 2.11 31.81 -12.61
N GLY A 5 3.00 31.04 -11.98
CA GLY A 5 3.29 29.65 -12.36
C GLY A 5 2.43 28.66 -11.59
N LEU A 6 2.13 27.52 -12.20
CA LEU A 6 1.52 26.38 -11.51
C LEU A 6 2.49 25.87 -10.41
N PRO A 7 2.00 25.58 -9.19
CA PRO A 7 2.83 25.03 -8.13
C PRO A 7 3.39 23.64 -8.53
N PRO A 8 4.61 23.27 -8.10
CA PRO A 8 5.22 21.98 -8.45
C PRO A 8 4.38 20.76 -8.10
N TYR A 9 3.60 20.83 -7.03
CA TYR A 9 2.63 19.82 -6.63
C TYR A 9 1.55 19.57 -7.69
N LEU A 10 0.97 20.64 -8.29
CA LEU A 10 -0.04 20.47 -9.34
C LEU A 10 0.59 19.95 -10.64
N LEU A 11 1.81 20.40 -10.98
CA LEU A 11 2.56 19.86 -12.11
C LEU A 11 2.83 18.37 -11.95
N HIS A 12 3.11 17.91 -10.73
CA HIS A 12 3.31 16.49 -10.42
C HIS A 12 2.08 15.65 -10.74
N TRP A 13 0.92 16.00 -10.15
CA TRP A 13 -0.30 15.23 -10.32
C TRP A 13 -0.86 15.29 -11.74
N LEU A 14 -0.83 16.46 -12.40
CA LEU A 14 -1.17 16.57 -13.82
C LEU A 14 -0.25 15.71 -14.68
N GLY A 15 1.05 15.67 -14.34
CA GLY A 15 2.02 14.79 -14.98
C GLY A 15 1.63 13.31 -14.89
N ILE A 16 1.28 12.84 -13.68
CA ILE A 16 0.84 11.45 -13.44
C ILE A 16 -0.42 11.12 -14.25
N VAL A 17 -1.45 11.98 -14.18
CA VAL A 17 -2.72 11.77 -14.89
C VAL A 17 -2.52 11.71 -16.40
N LEU A 18 -1.64 12.53 -16.96
CA LEU A 18 -1.35 12.48 -18.40
C LEU A 18 -0.58 11.22 -18.80
N MET A 19 0.30 10.73 -17.93
CA MET A 19 1.11 9.53 -18.17
C MET A 19 0.33 8.22 -18.02
N SER A 20 -0.82 8.20 -17.34
CA SER A 20 -1.66 7.00 -17.23
C SER A 20 -2.38 6.67 -18.56
N SER A 21 -2.47 7.62 -19.49
CA SER A 21 -3.05 7.39 -20.80
C SER A 21 -2.06 6.73 -21.77
N ASN A 22 -2.53 5.80 -22.61
CA ASN A 22 -1.71 5.14 -23.63
C ASN A 22 -1.41 6.02 -24.88
N GLN A 23 -1.61 7.34 -24.77
CA GLN A 23 -1.38 8.28 -25.87
C GLN A 23 0.01 8.90 -25.79
N ALA A 24 0.85 8.66 -26.79
CA ALA A 24 2.25 9.12 -26.82
C ALA A 24 2.41 10.65 -26.67
N ALA A 25 1.44 11.46 -27.11
CA ALA A 25 1.47 12.91 -26.93
C ALA A 25 1.24 13.31 -25.46
N ARG A 26 0.24 12.72 -24.80
CA ARG A 26 -0.07 12.95 -23.38
C ARG A 26 1.05 12.45 -22.48
N TRP A 27 1.59 11.25 -22.75
CA TRP A 27 2.72 10.71 -22.02
C TRP A 27 3.96 11.63 -22.08
N ARG A 28 4.27 12.18 -23.26
CA ARG A 28 5.37 13.14 -23.43
C ARG A 28 5.12 14.42 -22.63
N LEU A 29 3.92 15.00 -22.74
CA LEU A 29 3.55 16.20 -21.97
C LEU A 29 3.65 15.95 -20.46
N GLY A 30 3.11 14.84 -19.97
CA GLY A 30 3.19 14.46 -18.56
C GLY A 30 4.63 14.30 -18.07
N THR A 31 5.48 13.65 -18.86
CA THR A 31 6.93 13.52 -18.56
C THR A 31 7.61 14.90 -18.46
N HIS A 32 7.24 15.85 -19.32
CA HIS A 32 7.76 17.22 -19.25
C HIS A 32 7.25 17.97 -18.00
N MET A 33 5.98 17.79 -17.61
CA MET A 33 5.45 18.39 -16.37
C MET A 33 6.17 17.84 -15.13
N LEU A 34 6.38 16.52 -15.05
CA LEU A 34 7.16 15.90 -13.98
C LEU A 34 8.59 16.43 -13.95
N ARG A 35 9.22 16.58 -15.12
CA ARG A 35 10.57 17.16 -15.21
C ARG A 35 10.59 18.57 -14.65
N SER A 36 9.67 19.44 -15.06
CA SER A 36 9.62 20.81 -14.56
C SER A 36 9.39 20.86 -13.04
N ALA A 37 8.52 20.01 -12.50
CA ALA A 37 8.33 19.89 -11.06
C ALA A 37 9.62 19.42 -10.33
N SER A 38 10.33 18.43 -10.90
CA SER A 38 11.63 17.96 -10.37
C SER A 38 12.71 19.04 -10.42
N GLU A 39 12.77 19.83 -11.50
CA GLU A 39 13.69 20.96 -11.64
C GLU A 39 13.40 22.08 -10.63
N LEU A 40 12.14 22.21 -10.20
CA LEU A 40 11.70 23.12 -9.13
C LEU A 40 11.90 22.53 -7.72
N GLY A 41 12.57 21.39 -7.58
CA GLY A 41 12.88 20.77 -6.28
C GLY A 41 11.75 19.94 -5.68
N HIS A 42 10.76 19.54 -6.46
CA HIS A 42 9.71 18.64 -5.99
C HIS A 42 10.14 17.17 -6.10
N ASP A 43 10.67 16.63 -5.01
CA ASP A 43 11.24 15.29 -4.94
C ASP A 43 10.31 14.15 -5.41
N PRO A 44 8.99 14.13 -5.12
CA PRO A 44 8.08 13.12 -5.65
C PRO A 44 8.11 12.98 -7.18
N SER A 45 8.32 14.09 -7.91
CA SER A 45 8.48 14.05 -9.37
C SER A 45 9.81 13.43 -9.79
N THR A 46 10.88 13.68 -9.05
CA THR A 46 12.18 13.02 -9.26
C THR A 46 12.03 11.51 -9.08
N LEU A 47 11.42 11.06 -7.99
CA LEU A 47 11.21 9.65 -7.68
C LEU A 47 10.31 8.97 -8.72
N THR A 48 9.25 9.65 -9.19
CA THR A 48 8.36 9.15 -10.23
C THR A 48 9.08 8.97 -11.56
N LEU A 49 9.89 9.94 -11.99
CA LEU A 49 10.69 9.83 -13.22
C LEU A 49 11.68 8.66 -13.15
N VAL A 50 12.32 8.43 -12.00
CA VAL A 50 13.25 7.31 -11.81
C VAL A 50 12.50 5.97 -11.76
N ARG A 51 11.33 5.91 -11.11
CA ARG A 51 10.48 4.71 -11.13
C ARG A 51 10.07 4.35 -12.57
N VAL A 52 9.65 5.34 -13.36
CA VAL A 52 9.30 5.16 -14.77
C VAL A 52 10.51 4.69 -15.59
N LEU A 53 11.68 5.31 -15.41
CA LEU A 53 12.90 4.90 -16.10
C LEU A 53 13.24 3.43 -15.82
N THR A 54 13.13 3.02 -14.56
CA THR A 54 13.53 1.67 -14.12
C THR A 54 12.46 0.61 -14.41
N SER A 55 11.20 0.99 -14.64
CA SER A 55 10.17 0.06 -15.12
C SER A 55 10.28 -0.25 -16.61
N MET A 56 10.96 0.59 -17.40
CA MET A 56 11.17 0.33 -18.83
C MET A 56 12.13 -0.85 -19.06
N SER A 57 11.95 -1.54 -20.18
CA SER A 57 12.83 -2.60 -20.66
C SER A 57 13.15 -2.41 -22.16
N GLY A 58 14.15 -3.14 -22.66
CA GLY A 58 14.52 -3.16 -24.09
C GLY A 58 14.88 -1.80 -24.68
N ASP A 59 14.43 -1.54 -25.90
CA ASP A 59 14.72 -0.31 -26.65
C ASP A 59 14.22 0.96 -25.96
N ALA A 60 13.08 0.86 -25.26
CA ALA A 60 12.53 1.99 -24.52
C ALA A 60 13.49 2.42 -23.40
N ALA A 61 14.00 1.46 -22.62
CA ALA A 61 15.00 1.72 -21.59
C ALA A 61 16.29 2.32 -22.18
N ALA A 62 16.76 1.78 -23.31
CA ALA A 62 17.97 2.29 -23.98
C ALA A 62 17.82 3.69 -24.57
N LYS A 63 16.60 4.09 -24.98
CA LYS A 63 16.30 5.47 -25.40
C LYS A 63 16.17 6.39 -24.19
N ALA A 64 15.47 5.95 -23.14
CA ALA A 64 15.27 6.71 -21.93
C ALA A 64 16.59 7.01 -21.20
N SER A 65 17.52 6.05 -21.13
CA SER A 65 18.84 6.26 -20.52
C SER A 65 19.70 7.32 -21.21
N ARG A 66 19.45 7.60 -22.51
CA ARG A 66 20.09 8.67 -23.28
C ARG A 66 19.35 10.00 -23.19
N SER A 67 18.15 10.02 -22.63
CA SER A 67 17.37 11.25 -22.47
C SER A 67 17.94 12.10 -21.35
N ARG A 68 18.12 13.40 -21.63
CA ARG A 68 18.52 14.38 -20.62
C ARG A 68 17.56 14.42 -19.44
N ILE A 69 16.26 14.22 -19.66
CA ILE A 69 15.22 14.24 -18.61
C ILE A 69 15.52 13.20 -17.54
N PHE A 70 15.73 11.95 -17.98
CA PHE A 70 15.96 10.82 -17.08
C PHE A 70 17.36 10.85 -16.47
N ALA A 71 18.38 11.26 -17.23
CA ALA A 71 19.73 11.43 -16.70
C ALA A 71 19.78 12.47 -15.56
N GLU A 72 19.02 13.57 -15.69
CA GLU A 72 18.96 14.60 -14.67
C GLU A 72 18.17 14.18 -13.44
N ALA A 73 17.04 13.48 -13.64
CA ALA A 73 16.26 12.89 -12.55
C ALA A 73 17.07 11.85 -11.76
N ASP A 74 17.80 10.96 -12.45
CA ASP A 74 18.67 9.97 -11.81
C ASP A 74 19.81 10.62 -11.02
N ARG A 75 20.40 11.72 -11.53
CA ARG A 75 21.38 12.50 -10.76
C ARG A 75 20.79 13.05 -9.46
N ARG A 76 19.59 13.66 -9.51
CA ARG A 76 18.90 14.18 -8.31
C ARG A 76 18.54 13.06 -7.34
N PHE A 77 18.03 11.95 -7.84
CA PHE A 77 17.72 10.78 -7.04
C PHE A 77 18.95 10.26 -6.27
N ARG A 78 20.11 10.16 -6.93
CA ARG A 78 21.34 9.78 -6.23
C ARG A 78 21.73 10.77 -5.13
N GLN A 79 21.45 12.06 -5.31
CA GLN A 79 21.68 13.07 -4.26
C GLN A 79 20.74 12.85 -3.06
N LEU A 80 19.45 12.59 -3.29
CA LEU A 80 18.49 12.27 -2.23
C LEU A 80 18.93 11.03 -1.42
N VAL A 81 19.33 9.97 -2.13
CA VAL A 81 19.82 8.73 -1.54
C VAL A 81 21.13 8.93 -0.76
N GLN A 82 22.05 9.75 -1.27
CA GLN A 82 23.29 10.10 -0.58
C GLN A 82 23.01 10.92 0.68
N GLY A 83 22.03 11.82 0.64
CA GLY A 83 21.57 12.55 1.81
C GLY A 83 20.98 11.64 2.90
N GLY A 84 20.32 10.55 2.48
CA GLY A 84 19.89 9.47 3.39
C GLY A 84 18.78 9.84 4.38
N ALA A 85 18.13 10.99 4.18
CA ALA A 85 17.06 11.49 5.03
C ALA A 85 15.66 11.26 4.45
N ASP A 86 15.56 10.94 3.16
CA ASP A 86 14.29 10.71 2.47
C ASP A 86 13.95 9.20 2.44
N PRO A 87 12.92 8.75 3.18
CA PRO A 87 12.53 7.34 3.23
C PRO A 87 11.97 6.83 1.90
N ASP A 88 11.32 7.68 1.08
CA ASP A 88 10.79 7.29 -0.23
C ASP A 88 11.93 7.05 -1.22
N ALA A 89 12.95 7.92 -1.22
CA ALA A 89 14.14 7.75 -2.05
C ALA A 89 14.92 6.47 -1.70
N LEU A 90 15.08 6.18 -0.40
CA LEU A 90 15.72 4.95 0.07
C LEU A 90 14.89 3.71 -0.28
N THR A 91 13.56 3.79 -0.13
CA THR A 91 12.67 2.70 -0.57
C THR A 91 12.81 2.42 -2.07
N LEU A 92 12.84 3.46 -2.91
CA LEU A 92 13.06 3.31 -4.35
C LEU A 92 14.41 2.65 -4.66
N GLN A 93 15.47 3.04 -3.97
CA GLN A 93 16.78 2.42 -4.13
C GLN A 93 16.73 0.92 -3.80
N GLY A 94 16.08 0.54 -2.70
CA GLY A 94 15.87 -0.85 -2.33
C GLY A 94 15.16 -1.65 -3.42
N ILE A 95 14.09 -1.11 -4.00
CA ILE A 95 13.33 -1.73 -5.09
C ILE A 95 14.21 -1.92 -6.34
N ILE A 96 14.98 -0.91 -6.73
CA ILE A 96 15.87 -0.97 -7.91
C ILE A 96 16.93 -2.06 -7.72
N LEU A 97 17.56 -2.11 -6.53
CA LEU A 97 18.55 -3.12 -6.20
C LEU A 97 17.93 -4.53 -6.20
N ALA A 98 16.76 -4.70 -5.60
CA ALA A 98 16.07 -5.99 -5.47
C ALA A 98 15.70 -6.60 -6.83
N ARG A 99 15.31 -5.78 -7.82
CA ARG A 99 14.95 -6.22 -9.18
C ARG A 99 16.14 -6.72 -9.99
N SER A 100 17.32 -6.20 -9.71
CA SER A 100 18.50 -6.47 -10.53
C SER A 100 19.17 -7.83 -10.24
N GLY A 101 18.71 -8.56 -9.21
CA GLY A 101 19.15 -9.92 -8.89
C GLY A 101 20.56 -10.03 -8.27
N GLY A 102 20.88 -11.19 -7.70
CA GLY A 102 22.15 -11.50 -7.05
C GLY A 102 22.18 -11.25 -5.54
N GLU A 103 22.94 -12.06 -4.81
CA GLU A 103 23.01 -12.04 -3.34
C GLU A 103 23.52 -10.70 -2.78
N ASP A 104 24.59 -10.15 -3.36
CA ASP A 104 25.14 -8.86 -2.94
C ASP A 104 24.13 -7.71 -3.11
N ARG A 105 23.32 -7.76 -4.17
CA ARG A 105 22.31 -6.74 -4.42
C ARG A 105 21.10 -6.92 -3.52
N ALA A 106 20.71 -8.16 -3.21
CA ALA A 106 19.69 -8.46 -2.22
C ALA A 106 20.07 -7.91 -0.84
N ARG A 107 21.32 -8.12 -0.41
CA ARG A 107 21.86 -7.55 0.84
C ARG A 107 21.80 -6.02 0.85
N ARG A 108 22.27 -5.36 -0.21
CA ARG A 108 22.20 -3.89 -0.32
C ARG A 108 20.76 -3.36 -0.39
N ALA A 109 19.85 -4.12 -0.99
CA ALA A 109 18.44 -3.76 -1.01
C ALA A 109 17.83 -3.79 0.39
N LEU A 110 18.11 -4.84 1.19
CA LEU A 110 17.70 -4.91 2.60
C LEU A 110 18.23 -3.72 3.40
N GLU A 111 19.53 -3.42 3.26
CA GLU A 111 20.13 -2.26 3.93
C GLU A 111 19.43 -0.95 3.56
N SER A 112 19.06 -0.80 2.28
CA SER A 112 18.35 0.39 1.79
C SER A 112 16.95 0.52 2.40
N PHE A 113 16.19 -0.58 2.51
CA PHE A 113 14.88 -0.60 3.17
C PHE A 113 14.99 -0.28 4.67
N GLU A 114 15.95 -0.88 5.38
CA GLU A 114 16.18 -0.56 6.79
C GLU A 114 16.59 0.90 7.01
N ARG A 115 17.38 1.47 6.09
CA ARG A 115 17.72 2.90 6.12
C ARG A 115 16.48 3.77 5.93
N ALA A 116 15.50 3.36 5.13
CA ALA A 116 14.25 4.10 4.97
C ALA A 116 13.47 4.18 6.28
N GLU A 117 13.33 3.06 7.00
CA GLU A 117 12.68 3.01 8.31
C GLU A 117 13.38 3.94 9.32
N ARG A 118 14.72 3.85 9.41
CA ARG A 118 15.51 4.73 10.30
C ARG A 118 15.41 6.21 9.92
N ALA A 119 15.36 6.54 8.62
CA ALA A 119 15.23 7.92 8.16
C ALA A 119 13.89 8.53 8.61
N TRP A 120 12.81 7.75 8.53
CA TRP A 120 11.51 8.16 9.05
C TRP A 120 11.51 8.36 10.58
N GLU A 121 12.09 7.42 11.33
CA GLU A 121 12.21 7.52 12.79
C GLU A 121 13.02 8.77 13.22
N ALA A 122 14.12 9.05 12.52
CA ALA A 122 14.92 10.24 12.78
C ALA A 122 14.14 11.53 12.50
N ARG A 123 13.36 11.58 11.40
CA ARG A 123 12.52 12.73 11.03
C ARG A 123 11.43 12.98 12.08
N THR A 124 10.76 11.93 12.54
CA THR A 124 9.70 12.04 13.56
C THR A 124 10.26 12.46 14.91
N ALA A 125 11.41 11.89 15.33
CA ALA A 125 12.10 12.32 16.55
C ALA A 125 12.52 13.80 16.49
N ALA A 126 13.04 14.27 15.36
CA ALA A 126 13.40 15.66 15.17
C ALA A 126 12.18 16.60 15.25
N ALA A 127 11.04 16.22 14.66
CA ALA A 127 9.80 17.00 14.72
C ALA A 127 9.24 17.10 16.17
N ALA A 128 9.34 16.02 16.95
CA ALA A 128 8.94 16.01 18.36
C ALA A 128 9.84 16.93 19.22
N ALA A 129 11.15 16.96 18.96
CA ALA A 129 12.08 17.83 19.67
C ALA A 129 11.81 19.33 19.42
N VAL A 130 11.49 19.70 18.17
CA VAL A 130 11.13 21.08 17.81
C VAL A 130 9.85 21.52 18.54
N SER A 131 8.85 20.65 18.61
CA SER A 131 7.56 20.95 19.27
C SER A 131 7.68 21.12 20.79
N THR A 132 8.62 20.42 21.43
CA THR A 132 8.87 20.52 22.88
C THR A 132 9.58 21.84 23.24
N THR A 133 10.42 22.34 22.34
CA THR A 133 11.23 23.57 22.56
C THR A 133 10.42 24.85 22.35
N SER A 134 9.44 24.84 21.43
CA SER A 134 8.50 25.96 21.24
C SER A 134 7.46 26.08 22.35
N SER A 135 7.15 24.99 23.04
CA SER A 135 6.19 24.95 24.16
C SER A 135 6.78 25.47 25.48
N SER A 136 8.11 25.41 25.63
CA SER A 136 8.83 25.86 26.84
C SER A 136 9.24 27.34 26.80
N SER A 137 9.06 28.00 25.66
CA SER A 137 9.36 29.43 25.46
C SER A 137 8.13 30.34 25.50
N SER A 138 6.93 29.78 25.68
CA SER A 138 5.66 30.52 25.83
C SER A 138 5.09 30.53 27.25
N SER A 139 5.74 29.89 28.22
CA SER A 139 5.27 29.79 29.62
C SER A 139 5.96 30.76 30.59
N SER A 140 6.34 31.96 30.12
CA SER A 140 6.78 33.06 30.98
C SER A 140 6.07 34.35 30.60
N LEU A 141 4.79 34.47 30.97
CA LEU A 141 4.08 35.70 31.33
C LEU A 141 2.57 35.39 31.49
N SER A 142 2.14 35.06 32.71
CA SER A 142 0.85 35.47 33.32
C SER A 142 0.53 34.59 34.54
N SER A 143 1.13 34.93 35.67
CA SER A 143 0.62 34.59 36.99
C SER A 143 -0.42 35.63 37.40
N SER A 144 -1.69 35.25 37.44
CA SER A 144 -2.61 35.81 38.44
C SER A 144 -3.67 34.78 38.83
N SER A 145 -3.71 34.61 40.14
CA SER A 145 -4.48 33.69 40.96
C SER A 145 -5.90 34.17 41.20
N SER A 146 -6.86 33.23 41.26
CA SER A 146 -7.95 33.31 42.24
C SER A 146 -8.63 31.94 42.43
N SER A 147 -8.63 31.53 43.69
CA SER A 147 -9.32 30.42 44.34
C SER A 147 -10.84 30.49 44.27
N SER A 148 -11.52 29.33 44.31
CA SER A 148 -12.53 28.94 45.34
C SER A 148 -13.36 27.71 44.93
N SER A 149 -13.16 26.59 45.64
CA SER A 149 -14.17 25.76 46.34
C SER A 149 -15.33 25.02 45.60
N PRO A 150 -15.91 23.98 46.26
CA PRO A 150 -16.38 22.75 45.61
C PRO A 150 -17.91 22.49 45.73
N GLN A 151 -18.31 21.30 45.24
CA GLN A 151 -19.63 20.63 45.29
C GLN A 151 -20.58 20.98 44.15
N ASP A 152 -20.94 19.99 43.32
CA ASP A 152 -22.33 19.52 43.28
C ASP A 152 -22.44 18.12 42.68
N SER A 153 -23.34 17.33 43.26
CA SER A 153 -23.67 15.95 42.93
C SER A 153 -24.91 15.95 42.04
N GLY A 154 -24.78 15.48 40.80
CA GLY A 154 -25.88 15.43 39.83
C GLY A 154 -26.05 14.04 39.26
N SER A 155 -26.86 13.22 39.93
CA SER A 155 -27.39 11.96 39.41
C SER A 155 -28.51 12.26 38.39
N GLY A 156 -28.44 11.69 37.20
CA GLY A 156 -29.54 11.62 36.23
C GLY A 156 -29.19 10.52 35.21
N ALA A 157 -29.69 9.30 35.35
CA ALA A 157 -31.03 8.87 34.94
C ALA A 157 -31.26 9.02 33.43
N GLU A 158 -30.99 7.91 32.73
CA GLU A 158 -31.77 7.35 31.63
C GLU A 158 -32.55 8.31 30.72
N LYS A 159 -32.16 8.34 29.45
CA LYS A 159 -33.11 8.22 28.34
C LYS A 159 -32.45 7.45 27.19
N ASN A 160 -32.88 6.19 27.07
CA ASN A 160 -32.71 5.36 25.90
C ASN A 160 -33.49 5.98 24.74
N ASP A 161 -32.80 6.64 23.83
CA ASP A 161 -33.34 6.91 22.49
C ASP A 161 -33.08 5.69 21.62
N ALA A 162 -34.07 4.78 21.67
CA ALA A 162 -34.24 3.72 20.70
C ALA A 162 -34.69 4.33 19.37
N ASN A 163 -33.73 4.57 18.47
CA ASN A 163 -33.94 4.60 17.02
C ASN A 163 -32.57 4.61 16.32
N SER A 164 -31.85 3.50 16.43
CA SER A 164 -30.85 3.16 15.41
C SER A 164 -31.59 2.49 14.26
N PRO A 165 -31.38 2.95 13.01
CA PRO A 165 -31.98 2.32 11.84
C PRO A 165 -31.52 0.88 11.81
N GLU A 166 -32.43 -0.01 11.42
CA GLU A 166 -32.20 -1.43 11.17
C GLU A 166 -30.85 -1.60 10.47
N ASP A 167 -29.87 -2.03 11.27
CA ASP A 167 -28.57 -2.50 10.85
C ASP A 167 -28.90 -3.67 9.91
N GLU A 168 -28.85 -3.39 8.60
CA GLU A 168 -28.99 -4.41 7.59
C GLU A 168 -28.10 -5.55 8.02
N GLY A 169 -28.70 -6.71 8.28
CA GLY A 169 -28.01 -7.91 8.70
C GLY A 169 -27.01 -8.31 7.63
N VAL A 170 -25.83 -7.69 7.67
CA VAL A 170 -24.62 -8.23 7.08
C VAL A 170 -24.49 -9.55 7.81
N LEU A 171 -24.83 -10.62 7.09
CA LEU A 171 -24.64 -12.00 7.52
C LEU A 171 -23.13 -12.16 7.78
N PHE A 172 -22.71 -11.78 8.98
CA PHE A 172 -21.36 -11.98 9.47
C PHE A 172 -21.21 -13.48 9.59
N ASP A 173 -20.51 -14.06 8.63
CA ASP A 173 -20.07 -15.44 8.69
C ASP A 173 -19.28 -15.60 10.01
N PRO A 174 -19.76 -16.40 10.97
CA PRO A 174 -19.13 -16.54 12.28
C PRO A 174 -17.70 -17.09 12.19
N GLU A 175 -17.28 -17.56 11.01
CA GLU A 175 -15.92 -18.01 10.73
C GLU A 175 -14.94 -16.88 10.34
N GLN A 176 -15.40 -15.63 10.16
CA GLN A 176 -14.49 -14.53 9.81
C GLN A 176 -13.77 -13.97 11.03
N ILE A 177 -12.43 -13.96 10.96
CA ILE A 177 -11.59 -13.36 11.99
C ILE A 177 -11.69 -11.84 11.90
N ARG A 178 -11.96 -11.18 13.04
CA ARG A 178 -11.92 -9.72 13.12
C ARG A 178 -10.47 -9.24 13.04
N LEU A 179 -10.17 -8.48 11.99
CA LEU A 179 -8.87 -7.86 11.78
C LEU A 179 -8.81 -6.50 12.49
N PRO A 180 -7.61 -6.05 12.91
CA PRO A 180 -7.44 -4.69 13.42
C PRO A 180 -7.79 -3.65 12.33
N PRO A 181 -8.24 -2.43 12.73
CA PRO A 181 -8.43 -1.36 11.77
C PRO A 181 -7.09 -0.95 11.14
N PRO A 182 -7.02 -0.72 9.82
CA PRO A 182 -5.78 -0.32 9.18
C PRO A 182 -5.41 1.12 9.56
N ARG A 183 -4.11 1.41 9.51
CA ARG A 183 -3.54 2.74 9.69
C ARG A 183 -3.04 3.28 8.35
N GLU A 184 -2.91 4.60 8.28
CA GLU A 184 -2.26 5.24 7.13
C GLU A 184 -0.75 4.91 7.10
N PRO A 185 -0.16 4.81 5.89
CA PRO A 185 1.28 4.76 5.73
C PRO A 185 1.98 5.96 6.37
N ARG A 186 3.10 5.71 7.04
CA ARG A 186 3.96 6.71 7.67
C ARG A 186 4.68 7.57 6.62
N TRP A 187 5.05 6.97 5.50
CA TRP A 187 5.53 7.64 4.29
C TRP A 187 4.92 6.96 3.07
N GLU A 188 4.91 7.64 1.92
CA GLU A 188 4.18 7.23 0.73
C GLU A 188 4.50 5.79 0.31
N TRP A 189 5.77 5.38 0.42
CA TRP A 189 6.23 4.08 -0.05
C TRP A 189 6.45 3.04 1.06
N GLU A 190 5.90 3.25 2.27
CA GLU A 190 6.08 2.32 3.40
C GLU A 190 5.67 0.89 3.05
N THR A 191 4.52 0.70 2.43
CA THR A 191 4.04 -0.62 2.01
C THR A 191 5.01 -1.29 1.04
N SER A 192 5.57 -0.52 0.10
CA SER A 192 6.55 -1.05 -0.86
C SER A 192 7.87 -1.42 -0.18
N CYS A 193 8.26 -0.71 0.88
CA CYS A 193 9.42 -1.03 1.70
C CYS A 193 9.26 -2.40 2.36
N PHE A 194 8.14 -2.63 3.05
CA PHE A 194 7.87 -3.91 3.70
C PHE A 194 7.77 -5.08 2.72
N LEU A 195 7.01 -4.93 1.63
CA LEU A 195 6.87 -5.98 0.62
C LEU A 195 8.20 -6.31 -0.07
N GLY A 196 9.00 -5.29 -0.38
CA GLY A 196 10.31 -5.46 -0.99
C GLY A 196 11.29 -6.21 -0.08
N ARG A 197 11.32 -5.83 1.21
CA ARG A 197 12.14 -6.49 2.23
C ARG A 197 11.68 -7.93 2.48
N ALA A 198 10.38 -8.17 2.64
CA ALA A 198 9.79 -9.48 2.83
C ALA A 198 10.12 -10.44 1.66
N GLY A 199 9.95 -9.98 0.42
CA GLY A 199 10.24 -10.80 -0.76
C GLY A 199 11.74 -11.12 -0.96
N ILE A 200 12.65 -10.35 -0.36
CA ILE A 200 14.07 -10.73 -0.31
C ILE A 200 14.29 -11.81 0.75
N LEU A 201 13.73 -11.65 1.95
CA LEU A 201 13.88 -12.60 3.05
C LEU A 201 13.28 -13.97 2.71
N GLU A 202 12.12 -14.00 2.06
CA GLU A 202 11.50 -15.23 1.53
C GLU A 202 12.47 -15.97 0.60
N ARG A 203 13.08 -15.27 -0.38
CA ARG A 203 14.07 -15.85 -1.29
C ARG A 203 15.37 -16.30 -0.61
N GLN A 204 15.69 -15.74 0.56
CA GLN A 204 16.82 -16.16 1.38
C GLN A 204 16.49 -17.33 2.31
N GLY A 205 15.27 -17.90 2.24
CA GLY A 205 14.85 -18.98 3.13
C GLY A 205 14.60 -18.53 4.57
N ARG A 206 14.22 -17.26 4.77
CA ARG A 206 13.87 -16.68 6.09
C ARG A 206 12.36 -16.38 6.16
N PRO A 207 11.49 -17.41 6.11
CA PRO A 207 10.04 -17.23 5.99
C PRO A 207 9.41 -16.57 7.21
N ASP A 208 9.91 -16.83 8.43
CA ASP A 208 9.34 -16.26 9.66
C ASP A 208 9.49 -14.73 9.70
N GLU A 209 10.66 -14.24 9.30
CA GLU A 209 10.92 -12.80 9.21
C GLU A 209 10.14 -12.15 8.07
N ALA A 210 10.03 -12.83 6.92
CA ALA A 210 9.18 -12.38 5.83
C ALA A 210 7.71 -12.30 6.27
N ALA A 211 7.21 -13.29 7.01
CA ALA A 211 5.85 -13.33 7.55
C ALA A 211 5.59 -12.13 8.49
N ALA A 212 6.55 -11.77 9.35
CA ALA A 212 6.42 -10.59 10.22
C ALA A 212 6.22 -9.30 9.40
N LEU A 213 6.97 -9.12 8.31
CA LEU A 213 6.83 -7.94 7.45
C LEU A 213 5.54 -7.98 6.60
N TYR A 214 5.12 -9.17 6.15
CA TYR A 214 3.82 -9.33 5.49
C TYR A 214 2.66 -9.06 6.43
N ARG A 215 2.77 -9.34 7.73
CA ARG A 215 1.78 -8.93 8.75
C ARG A 215 1.66 -7.42 8.83
N VAL A 216 2.76 -6.68 8.85
CA VAL A 216 2.71 -5.21 8.82
C VAL A 216 2.03 -4.73 7.53
N ALA A 217 2.46 -5.22 6.37
CA ALA A 217 1.87 -4.82 5.10
C ALA A 217 0.36 -5.15 5.00
N ALA A 218 -0.07 -6.32 5.47
CA ALA A 218 -1.45 -6.76 5.38
C ALA A 218 -2.34 -6.14 6.46
N LEU A 219 -1.96 -6.30 7.72
CA LEU A 219 -2.83 -6.03 8.88
C LEU A 219 -2.78 -4.57 9.31
N GLU A 220 -1.63 -3.90 9.15
CA GLU A 220 -1.53 -2.47 9.47
C GLU A 220 -1.79 -1.58 8.26
N LEU A 221 -1.35 -1.97 7.06
CA LEU A 221 -1.40 -1.13 5.86
C LEU A 221 -2.47 -1.56 4.83
N ASP A 222 -3.34 -2.50 5.20
CA ASP A 222 -4.43 -3.07 4.36
C ASP A 222 -3.98 -3.47 2.95
N ASN A 223 -2.73 -3.96 2.80
CA ASN A 223 -2.20 -4.25 1.48
C ASN A 223 -2.61 -5.64 0.99
N PRO A 224 -3.23 -5.76 -0.21
CA PRO A 224 -3.72 -7.03 -0.71
C PRO A 224 -2.63 -8.03 -1.04
N THR A 225 -1.45 -7.58 -1.49
CA THR A 225 -0.29 -8.46 -1.70
C THR A 225 0.23 -9.03 -0.38
N GLY A 226 0.20 -8.23 0.69
CA GLY A 226 0.49 -8.70 2.05
C GLY A 226 -0.45 -9.83 2.48
N PHE A 227 -1.77 -9.62 2.33
CA PHE A 227 -2.78 -10.64 2.65
C PHE A 227 -2.57 -11.94 1.85
N TRP A 228 -2.34 -11.83 0.54
CA TRP A 228 -2.06 -12.97 -0.32
C TRP A 228 -0.82 -13.76 0.15
N LYS A 229 0.23 -13.05 0.56
CA LYS A 229 1.47 -13.68 1.04
C LYS A 229 1.28 -14.36 2.39
N LEU A 230 0.53 -13.75 3.32
CA LEU A 230 0.18 -14.42 4.58
C LEU A 230 -0.68 -15.67 4.36
N ALA A 231 -1.64 -15.63 3.42
CA ALA A 231 -2.45 -16.78 3.09
C ALA A 231 -1.64 -17.97 2.54
N GLN A 232 -0.54 -17.71 1.83
CA GLN A 232 0.40 -18.75 1.38
C GLN A 232 1.23 -19.30 2.54
N LEU A 233 1.73 -18.42 3.42
CA LEU A 233 2.58 -18.81 4.55
C LEU A 233 1.80 -19.49 5.69
N ALA A 234 0.49 -19.33 5.74
CA ALA A 234 -0.39 -20.06 6.66
C ALA A 234 -0.51 -21.58 6.34
N GLY A 235 0.32 -22.10 5.42
CA GLY A 235 0.28 -23.46 4.90
C GLY A 235 0.59 -24.59 5.89
N ASP A 236 1.12 -24.27 7.08
CA ASP A 236 1.34 -25.26 8.15
C ASP A 236 0.02 -25.67 8.87
N GLY A 237 -1.05 -24.90 8.67
CA GLY A 237 -2.38 -25.18 9.20
C GLY A 237 -3.33 -25.88 8.21
N PRO A 238 -4.57 -26.19 8.61
CA PRO A 238 -5.59 -26.64 7.67
C PRO A 238 -5.73 -25.67 6.51
N ARG A 239 -5.75 -26.18 5.26
CA ARG A 239 -5.85 -25.36 4.03
C ARG A 239 -7.05 -24.41 4.03
N ASP A 240 -8.09 -24.75 4.77
CA ASP A 240 -9.31 -23.95 4.95
C ASP A 240 -9.47 -23.59 6.43
N SER A 241 -8.43 -22.98 6.99
CA SER A 241 -8.52 -22.29 8.28
C SER A 241 -9.25 -20.96 8.11
N PRO A 242 -10.02 -20.53 9.12
CA PRO A 242 -10.77 -19.26 9.06
C PRO A 242 -9.86 -18.06 8.81
N GLU A 243 -8.63 -18.10 9.36
CA GLU A 243 -7.62 -17.06 9.16
C GLU A 243 -7.17 -16.99 7.69
N ARG A 244 -6.74 -18.11 7.11
CA ARG A 244 -6.31 -18.16 5.72
C ARG A 244 -7.43 -17.73 4.78
N ARG A 245 -8.66 -18.19 5.04
CA ARG A 245 -9.86 -17.83 4.27
C ARG A 245 -10.13 -16.32 4.33
N THR A 246 -10.01 -15.71 5.52
CA THR A 246 -10.14 -14.25 5.70
C THR A 246 -9.10 -13.49 4.88
N TYR A 247 -7.82 -13.91 4.92
CA TYR A 247 -6.76 -13.27 4.13
C TYR A 247 -6.95 -13.44 2.62
N LEU A 248 -7.35 -14.63 2.16
CA LEU A 248 -7.67 -14.87 0.76
C LEU A 248 -8.82 -13.97 0.29
N LEU A 249 -9.89 -13.85 1.09
CA LEU A 249 -11.02 -12.99 0.77
C LEU A 249 -10.57 -11.53 0.62
N LYS A 250 -9.81 -10.99 1.58
CA LYS A 250 -9.26 -9.63 1.52
C LYS A 250 -8.41 -9.38 0.27
N ALA A 251 -7.55 -10.33 -0.09
CA ALA A 251 -6.74 -10.23 -1.30
C ALA A 251 -7.60 -10.32 -2.58
N ALA A 252 -8.56 -11.25 -2.63
CA ALA A 252 -9.42 -11.48 -3.79
C ALA A 252 -10.36 -10.31 -4.08
N ILE A 253 -11.03 -9.74 -3.06
CA ILE A 253 -11.90 -8.57 -3.25
C ILE A 253 -11.12 -7.33 -3.71
N SER A 254 -9.81 -7.31 -3.46
CA SER A 254 -8.89 -6.27 -3.93
C SER A 254 -8.30 -6.56 -5.32
N GLY A 255 -8.77 -7.61 -5.99
CA GLY A 255 -8.39 -7.95 -7.37
C GLY A 255 -7.13 -8.80 -7.52
N VAL A 256 -6.64 -9.46 -6.46
CA VAL A 256 -5.51 -10.40 -6.59
C VAL A 256 -6.01 -11.70 -7.24
N ALA A 257 -5.72 -11.87 -8.53
CA ALA A 257 -6.23 -12.97 -9.33
C ALA A 257 -5.87 -14.36 -8.76
N GLU A 258 -4.65 -14.52 -8.23
CA GLU A 258 -4.21 -15.77 -7.61
C GLU A 258 -5.02 -16.11 -6.35
N ALA A 259 -5.38 -15.10 -5.55
CA ALA A 259 -6.25 -15.28 -4.39
C ALA A 259 -7.66 -15.68 -4.80
N CYS A 260 -8.20 -15.10 -5.89
CA CYS A 260 -9.46 -15.52 -6.47
C CYS A 260 -9.40 -17.00 -6.91
N ARG A 261 -8.34 -17.45 -7.59
CA ARG A 261 -8.21 -18.88 -7.98
C ARG A 261 -8.21 -19.79 -6.76
N GLU A 262 -7.43 -19.45 -5.72
CA GLU A 262 -7.38 -20.25 -4.48
C GLU A 262 -8.74 -20.31 -3.78
N LEU A 263 -9.50 -19.22 -3.73
CA LEU A 263 -10.88 -19.26 -3.21
C LEU A 263 -11.78 -20.15 -4.08
N GLY A 264 -11.65 -20.05 -5.41
CA GLY A 264 -12.36 -20.91 -6.35
C GLY A 264 -12.11 -22.40 -6.07
N GLU A 265 -10.85 -22.78 -5.85
CA GLU A 265 -10.46 -24.13 -5.47
C GLU A 265 -11.04 -24.54 -4.11
N LEU A 266 -10.93 -23.68 -3.09
CA LEU A 266 -11.48 -23.95 -1.76
C LEU A 266 -12.99 -24.20 -1.80
N GLU A 267 -13.75 -23.31 -2.46
CA GLU A 267 -15.20 -23.47 -2.60
C GLU A 267 -15.56 -24.74 -3.39
N GLY A 268 -14.77 -25.08 -4.41
CA GLY A 268 -14.95 -26.30 -5.19
C GLY A 268 -14.76 -27.57 -4.35
N ILE A 269 -13.72 -27.60 -3.52
CA ILE A 269 -13.44 -28.70 -2.58
C ILE A 269 -14.59 -28.84 -1.57
N VAL A 270 -15.08 -27.73 -1.02
CA VAL A 270 -16.22 -27.72 -0.10
C VAL A 270 -17.50 -28.22 -0.79
N ALA A 271 -17.78 -27.75 -2.01
CA ALA A 271 -18.93 -28.17 -2.81
C ALA A 271 -18.92 -29.67 -3.16
N ALA A 272 -17.73 -30.24 -3.42
CA ALA A 272 -17.54 -31.66 -3.68
C ALA A 272 -17.81 -32.56 -2.45
N GLY A 273 -18.06 -31.97 -1.27
CA GLY A 273 -18.41 -32.70 -0.06
C GLY A 273 -17.20 -33.24 0.70
N ALA A 274 -16.00 -32.70 0.45
CA ALA A 274 -14.77 -33.15 1.12
C ALA A 274 -14.81 -32.99 2.66
N ARG A 275 -15.71 -32.16 3.20
CA ARG A 275 -15.94 -31.98 4.65
C ARG A 275 -17.24 -32.60 5.19
N GLY A 276 -17.96 -33.37 4.38
CA GLY A 276 -19.18 -34.07 4.80
C GLY A 276 -20.42 -33.18 4.96
N GLY A 277 -21.59 -33.79 4.80
CA GLY A 277 -22.87 -33.33 5.37
C GLY A 277 -23.59 -32.13 4.74
N LEU A 278 -22.95 -31.31 3.90
CA LEU A 278 -23.63 -30.12 3.35
C LEU A 278 -24.88 -30.51 2.53
N PRO A 279 -26.03 -29.85 2.75
CA PRO A 279 -27.24 -30.10 1.99
C PRO A 279 -27.00 -29.80 0.50
N ALA A 280 -27.78 -30.46 -0.38
CA ALA A 280 -27.59 -30.34 -1.83
C ALA A 280 -27.60 -28.88 -2.32
N ARG A 281 -28.49 -28.06 -1.74
CA ARG A 281 -28.59 -26.63 -2.04
C ARG A 281 -27.32 -25.87 -1.72
N GLU A 282 -26.75 -26.07 -0.52
CA GLU A 282 -25.54 -25.37 -0.11
C GLU A 282 -24.34 -25.82 -0.95
N ARG A 283 -24.25 -27.11 -1.32
CA ARG A 283 -23.23 -27.58 -2.27
C ARG A 283 -23.35 -26.91 -3.63
N GLU A 284 -24.57 -26.69 -4.12
CA GLU A 284 -24.80 -25.97 -5.37
C GLU A 284 -24.39 -24.50 -5.28
N GLU A 285 -24.71 -23.82 -4.16
CA GLU A 285 -24.32 -22.43 -3.89
C GLU A 285 -22.79 -22.30 -3.82
N ARG A 286 -22.10 -23.21 -3.13
CA ARG A 286 -20.63 -23.30 -3.07
C ARG A 286 -20.01 -23.53 -4.45
N ALA A 287 -20.60 -24.42 -5.25
CA ALA A 287 -20.16 -24.65 -6.63
C ALA A 287 -20.36 -23.41 -7.52
N LYS A 288 -21.44 -22.63 -7.31
CA LYS A 288 -21.63 -21.33 -7.98
C LYS A 288 -20.54 -20.36 -7.59
N MET A 289 -20.29 -20.17 -6.29
CA MET A 289 -19.22 -19.28 -5.81
C MET A 289 -17.84 -19.67 -6.36
N SER A 290 -17.52 -20.97 -6.40
CA SER A 290 -16.29 -21.47 -7.01
C SER A 290 -16.11 -20.98 -8.46
N ARG A 291 -17.16 -21.08 -9.28
CA ARG A 291 -17.14 -20.60 -10.67
C ARG A 291 -16.98 -19.09 -10.77
N GLU A 292 -17.66 -18.32 -9.93
CA GLU A 292 -17.54 -16.87 -9.91
C GLU A 292 -16.11 -16.43 -9.56
N TRP A 293 -15.47 -17.07 -8.59
CA TRP A 293 -14.08 -16.76 -8.24
C TRP A 293 -13.10 -17.06 -9.39
N PHE A 294 -13.29 -18.16 -10.12
CA PHE A 294 -12.48 -18.43 -11.32
C PHE A 294 -12.72 -17.39 -12.42
N ARG A 295 -13.97 -16.99 -12.67
CA ARG A 295 -14.34 -15.94 -13.64
C ARG A 295 -13.63 -14.61 -13.33
N LEU A 296 -13.61 -14.21 -12.06
CA LEU A 296 -12.89 -13.02 -11.59
C LEU A 296 -11.38 -13.17 -11.78
N ALA A 297 -10.81 -14.35 -11.49
CA ALA A 297 -9.39 -14.62 -11.66
C ALA A 297 -8.91 -14.59 -13.12
N ASP A 298 -9.78 -14.92 -14.08
CA ASP A 298 -9.49 -14.89 -15.53
C ASP A 298 -9.65 -13.48 -16.15
N GLY A 299 -10.12 -12.52 -15.33
CA GLY A 299 -10.33 -11.13 -15.73
C GLY A 299 -11.39 -10.97 -16.83
N GLU A 300 -12.35 -11.90 -16.92
CA GLU A 300 -13.37 -11.88 -17.97
C GLU A 300 -14.24 -10.61 -17.90
N GLU A 301 -14.55 -10.12 -16.70
CA GLU A 301 -15.31 -8.86 -16.52
C GLU A 301 -14.54 -7.62 -16.98
N LEU A 302 -13.23 -7.58 -16.75
CA LEU A 302 -12.41 -6.46 -17.22
C LEU A 302 -12.33 -6.46 -18.76
N LYS A 303 -12.30 -7.64 -19.38
CA LYS A 303 -12.32 -7.77 -20.84
C LYS A 303 -13.67 -7.35 -21.42
N SER A 304 -14.79 -7.69 -20.80
CA SER A 304 -16.11 -7.26 -21.28
C SER A 304 -16.28 -5.74 -21.22
N ILE A 305 -15.89 -5.10 -20.11
CA ILE A 305 -15.93 -3.64 -19.97
C ILE A 305 -15.00 -2.95 -20.99
N GLN A 306 -13.80 -3.51 -21.22
CA GLN A 306 -12.88 -2.95 -22.22
C GLN A 306 -13.43 -3.05 -23.65
N ASN A 307 -14.12 -4.14 -23.99
CA ASN A 307 -14.71 -4.30 -25.32
C ASN A 307 -15.88 -3.33 -25.53
N GLU A 308 -16.76 -3.16 -24.54
CA GLU A 308 -17.86 -2.19 -24.61
C GLU A 308 -17.34 -0.75 -24.81
N ALA A 309 -16.25 -0.36 -24.14
CA ALA A 309 -15.65 0.97 -24.27
C ALA A 309 -14.90 1.23 -25.60
N LEU A 310 -14.64 0.19 -26.40
CA LEU A 310 -14.00 0.32 -27.72
C LEU A 310 -15.01 0.36 -28.86
N ASP A 311 -16.25 -0.05 -28.61
CA ASP A 311 -17.34 -0.07 -29.58
C ASP A 311 -18.15 1.26 -29.61
N GLU A 312 -17.86 2.21 -28.71
CA GLU A 312 -18.38 3.59 -28.67
C GLU A 312 -17.43 4.63 -29.30
#